data_AF-A0AAU5SX42-F1
#
_entry.id   AF-A0AAU5SX42-F1
#
_cell.length_a   1.000
_cell.length_b   1.000
_cell.length_c   1.000
_cell.angle_alpha   90.00
_cell.angle_beta   90.00
_cell.angle_gamma   90.00
#
_symmetry.space_group_name_H-M   'P 1'
#
loop_
_entity.id
_entity.type
_entity.pdbx_description
1 polymer ?
#
loop_
_entity_poly.entity_id
_entity_poly.type
_entity_poly.pdbx_seq_one_letter_code
_entity_poly.pdbx_strand_id
1 'polypeptide(L)'
;MGDEGQGERGRGGGRRGGEGNGRALGQKLGHIFVPFPVVRNAPVRSPALPRKTSLGPLRFSRCEEWLKIHRAVSKDPECRRVQWGSDKGDTRNPHCTGELMKIGIIGAGNIGGNLTRRLTALGHEVSVANSRGPETLAALAEETGATPVTVAQAARGAEVVVVTVPLKNVPDLPAGLFDGAAEGFAVIDTGNYYPRERDGRIPGIEDEGLTESRWTESHLGHPVVKAFNGTYAVDILERHRPAGAPDRMALPVAGDDEAAKKTVRALIDELGFDTVDAGGIDDSWRQQPDTPVYGLRAGVDAVTKALAEASPERPAAFRG
;
A
#
# COMPACT_ATOMS: atom_id res chain seq x y z
N MET A 1 -0.66 77.37 21.79
CA MET A 1 -1.68 76.95 20.81
C MET A 1 -1.95 75.48 21.12
N GLY A 2 -2.91 75.13 21.97
CA GLY A 2 -4.25 75.68 22.12
C GLY A 2 -5.23 74.65 21.56
N ASP A 3 -6.07 74.14 22.46
CA ASP A 3 -7.26 73.30 22.30
C ASP A 3 -7.10 71.84 21.89
N GLU A 4 -7.48 70.87 22.76
CA GLU A 4 -8.84 70.55 23.23
C GLU A 4 -9.70 70.02 22.07
N GLY A 5 -10.38 68.87 22.14
CA GLY A 5 -10.65 67.95 23.22
C GLY A 5 -11.89 67.13 22.85
N GLN A 6 -12.05 66.01 23.56
CA GLN A 6 -13.33 65.33 23.83
C GLN A 6 -13.97 64.57 22.64
N GLY A 7 -14.48 63.36 22.79
CA GLY A 7 -14.75 62.56 23.97
C GLY A 7 -15.91 61.60 23.66
N GLU A 8 -16.10 60.66 24.58
CA GLU A 8 -17.32 59.85 24.81
C GLU A 8 -17.55 58.61 23.94
N ARG A 9 -18.11 57.50 24.44
CA ARG A 9 -18.31 56.84 25.75
C ARG A 9 -19.18 55.59 25.42
N GLY A 10 -19.11 54.55 26.24
CA GLY A 10 -20.19 53.55 26.41
C GLY A 10 -19.79 52.13 25.99
N ARG A 11 -19.29 51.28 26.89
CA ARG A 11 -20.00 50.44 27.89
C ARG A 11 -20.88 49.33 27.30
N GLY A 12 -20.55 48.09 27.67
CA GLY A 12 -21.46 47.26 28.47
C GLY A 12 -22.17 46.10 27.78
N GLY A 13 -21.61 44.89 28.00
CA GLY A 13 -22.29 43.71 28.58
C GLY A 13 -23.63 43.21 28.01
N GLY A 14 -23.66 41.94 27.63
CA GLY A 14 -24.90 41.17 27.50
C GLY A 14 -24.69 39.70 27.16
N ARG A 15 -24.69 38.83 28.19
CA ARG A 15 -24.95 37.38 28.05
C ARG A 15 -26.44 37.12 27.85
N ARG A 16 -26.79 36.14 27.01
CA ARG A 16 -27.93 35.17 27.01
C ARG A 16 -27.79 34.42 25.67
N GLY A 17 -27.75 33.10 25.55
CA GLY A 17 -28.54 32.04 26.20
C GLY A 17 -29.74 31.72 25.30
N GLY A 18 -29.75 30.57 24.61
CA GLY A 18 -30.92 30.10 23.85
C GLY A 18 -30.65 29.06 22.76
N GLU A 19 -30.63 27.79 23.16
CA GLU A 19 -31.32 26.63 22.56
C GLU A 19 -31.24 26.32 21.05
N GLY A 20 -30.53 25.23 20.75
CA GLY A 20 -31.02 24.03 20.05
C GLY A 20 -31.97 24.16 18.85
N ASN A 21 -31.51 23.67 17.70
CA ASN A 21 -32.31 22.69 16.96
C ASN A 21 -31.42 21.77 16.10
N GLY A 22 -31.56 20.46 16.32
CA GLY A 22 -30.88 19.45 15.56
C GLY A 22 -31.48 19.29 14.16
N ARG A 23 -30.62 19.09 13.16
CA ARG A 23 -30.94 18.27 11.99
C ARG A 23 -29.71 17.46 11.61
N ALA A 24 -29.82 16.16 11.87
CA ALA A 24 -28.99 15.15 11.26
C ALA A 24 -29.22 15.18 9.73
N LEU A 25 -28.16 15.42 8.96
CA LEU A 25 -28.08 14.99 7.58
C LEU A 25 -26.98 13.94 7.48
N GLY A 26 -27.40 12.68 7.57
CA GLY A 26 -26.59 11.57 7.10
C GLY A 26 -26.47 11.65 5.58
N GLN A 27 -25.30 12.02 5.09
CA GLN A 27 -24.96 11.82 3.69
C GLN A 27 -24.31 10.45 3.53
N LYS A 28 -25.06 9.56 2.90
CA LYS A 28 -24.59 8.28 2.36
C LYS A 28 -23.50 8.57 1.33
N LEU A 29 -22.26 8.21 1.62
CA LEU A 29 -21.24 8.01 0.59
C LEU A 29 -21.48 6.64 -0.03
N GLY A 30 -22.13 6.64 -1.20
CA GLY A 30 -22.22 5.47 -2.05
C GLY A 30 -20.83 5.12 -2.58
N HIS A 31 -20.47 3.84 -2.49
CA HIS A 31 -19.33 3.28 -3.18
C HIS A 31 -19.51 3.49 -4.69
N ILE A 32 -18.72 4.39 -5.27
CA ILE A 32 -18.64 4.54 -6.73
C ILE A 32 -17.60 3.54 -7.23
N PHE A 33 -18.11 2.43 -7.76
CA PHE A 33 -17.38 1.49 -8.59
C PHE A 33 -17.16 2.14 -9.97
N VAL A 34 -15.91 2.43 -10.33
CA VAL A 34 -15.56 2.96 -11.65
C VAL A 34 -15.07 1.81 -12.53
N PRO A 35 -15.78 1.43 -13.61
CA PRO A 35 -15.29 0.44 -14.56
C PRO A 35 -14.30 1.09 -15.53
N PHE A 36 -13.11 0.50 -15.68
CA PHE A 36 -12.18 0.81 -16.77
C PHE A 36 -12.58 0.07 -18.07
N PRO A 37 -12.27 0.62 -19.26
CA PRO A 37 -12.73 0.08 -20.53
C PRO A 37 -12.06 -1.25 -20.89
N VAL A 38 -12.88 -2.26 -21.16
CA VAL A 38 -12.47 -3.57 -21.68
C VAL A 38 -12.19 -3.43 -23.18
N VAL A 39 -10.94 -3.67 -23.59
CA VAL A 39 -10.59 -3.91 -24.99
C VAL A 39 -11.20 -5.24 -25.42
N ARG A 40 -12.17 -5.20 -26.35
CA ARG A 40 -12.84 -6.38 -26.89
C ARG A 40 -11.93 -7.12 -27.87
N ASN A 41 -11.48 -8.32 -27.51
CA ASN A 41 -10.96 -9.29 -28.47
C ASN A 41 -12.06 -10.29 -28.88
N ALA A 42 -12.06 -10.63 -30.18
CA ALA A 42 -13.05 -11.44 -30.88
C ALA A 42 -13.09 -12.91 -30.40
N PRO A 43 -14.21 -13.63 -30.58
CA PRO A 43 -14.46 -14.91 -29.90
C PRO A 43 -13.82 -16.10 -30.62
N VAL A 44 -13.07 -16.91 -29.87
CA VAL A 44 -12.68 -18.27 -30.28
C VAL A 44 -13.83 -19.22 -29.92
N ARG A 45 -14.36 -19.93 -30.92
CA ARG A 45 -15.41 -20.95 -30.75
C ARG A 45 -14.86 -22.16 -30.00
N SER A 46 -15.60 -22.68 -29.04
CA SER A 46 -15.45 -24.05 -28.53
C SER A 46 -16.83 -24.72 -28.42
N PRO A 47 -16.92 -26.04 -28.63
CA PRO A 47 -18.18 -26.74 -28.88
C PRO A 47 -18.97 -27.06 -27.60
N ALA A 48 -20.28 -27.21 -27.79
CA ALA A 48 -21.30 -27.40 -26.76
C ALA A 48 -21.32 -28.81 -26.16
N LEU A 49 -21.69 -28.90 -24.88
CA LEU A 49 -22.20 -30.10 -24.20
C LEU A 49 -23.33 -29.71 -23.21
N PRO A 50 -24.21 -30.66 -22.81
CA PRO A 50 -25.66 -30.47 -22.84
C PRO A 50 -26.31 -30.01 -21.51
N ARG A 51 -27.60 -29.69 -21.64
CA ARG A 51 -28.48 -29.12 -20.60
C ARG A 51 -28.98 -30.13 -19.54
N LYS A 52 -29.04 -29.59 -18.32
CA LYS A 52 -30.03 -29.75 -17.23
C LYS A 52 -30.20 -31.10 -16.53
N THR A 53 -29.98 -31.08 -15.21
CA THR A 53 -30.95 -31.59 -14.22
C THR A 53 -31.02 -30.66 -13.00
N SER A 54 -32.23 -30.45 -12.52
CA SER A 54 -32.67 -29.64 -11.39
C SER A 54 -32.26 -30.22 -10.04
N LEU A 55 -31.83 -29.39 -9.09
CA LEU A 55 -31.91 -29.64 -7.64
C LEU A 55 -32.04 -28.28 -6.90
N GLY A 56 -32.91 -28.26 -5.89
CA GLY A 56 -33.34 -27.08 -5.12
C GLY A 56 -32.28 -26.49 -4.17
N PRO A 57 -32.67 -25.54 -3.30
CA PRO A 57 -31.76 -24.56 -2.73
C PRO A 57 -30.99 -25.14 -1.55
N LEU A 58 -29.66 -25.13 -1.61
CA LEU A 58 -28.79 -25.45 -0.49
C LEU A 58 -28.08 -24.19 -0.01
N ARG A 59 -28.42 -23.78 1.23
CA ARG A 59 -27.58 -22.92 2.07
C ARG A 59 -26.27 -23.67 2.34
N PHE A 60 -25.12 -23.06 2.09
CA PHE A 60 -23.82 -23.58 2.50
C PHE A 60 -22.97 -22.48 3.16
N SER A 61 -22.42 -22.82 4.33
CA SER A 61 -21.49 -22.03 5.12
C SER A 61 -20.09 -22.04 4.49
N ARG A 62 -19.46 -20.87 4.38
CA ARG A 62 -18.18 -20.63 3.69
C ARG A 62 -16.92 -20.95 4.52
N CYS A 63 -16.99 -21.81 5.54
CA CYS A 63 -15.81 -22.15 6.37
C CYS A 63 -15.08 -23.43 5.95
N GLU A 64 -15.75 -24.42 5.35
CA GLU A 64 -15.11 -25.72 5.10
C GLU A 64 -14.41 -25.87 3.74
N GLU A 65 -14.69 -24.97 2.79
CA GLU A 65 -14.06 -24.98 1.46
C GLU A 65 -12.63 -24.43 1.50
N TRP A 66 -12.38 -23.48 2.41
CA TRP A 66 -11.07 -22.86 2.62
C TRP A 66 -10.03 -23.86 3.18
N LEU A 67 -10.45 -24.76 4.07
CA LEU A 67 -9.58 -25.80 4.65
C LEU A 67 -9.17 -26.90 3.64
N LYS A 68 -9.92 -27.09 2.55
CA LYS A 68 -9.62 -28.11 1.53
C LYS A 68 -8.49 -27.68 0.59
N ILE A 69 -8.38 -26.39 0.31
CA ILE A 69 -7.32 -25.84 -0.55
C ILE A 69 -5.96 -25.93 0.16
N HIS A 70 -5.92 -25.69 1.48
CA HIS A 70 -4.67 -25.80 2.25
C HIS A 70 -4.15 -27.23 2.43
N ARG A 71 -4.98 -28.28 2.33
CA ARG A 71 -4.52 -29.69 2.37
C ARG A 71 -4.07 -30.26 1.02
N ALA A 72 -4.35 -29.58 -0.09
CA ALA A 72 -4.06 -30.12 -1.42
C ALA A 72 -2.57 -29.94 -1.83
N VAL A 73 -1.85 -28.99 -1.24
CA VAL A 73 -0.40 -28.78 -1.48
C VAL A 73 0.47 -29.88 -0.85
N SER A 74 -0.12 -30.78 -0.05
CA SER A 74 0.60 -31.84 0.67
C SER A 74 0.64 -33.21 -0.05
N LYS A 75 0.16 -33.32 -1.30
CA LYS A 75 0.00 -34.63 -1.97
C LYS A 75 0.64 -34.75 -3.36
N ASP A 76 1.71 -33.99 -3.61
CA ASP A 76 2.55 -34.23 -4.80
C ASP A 76 3.46 -35.46 -4.58
N PRO A 77 3.36 -36.52 -5.40
CA PRO A 77 4.16 -37.74 -5.23
C PRO A 77 5.66 -37.58 -5.53
N GLU A 78 6.10 -36.48 -6.16
CA GLU A 78 7.52 -36.28 -6.49
C GLU A 78 8.39 -35.85 -5.29
N CYS A 79 7.78 -35.40 -4.18
CA CYS A 79 8.47 -35.02 -2.96
C CYS A 79 8.75 -36.23 -2.03
N ARG A 80 9.24 -37.35 -2.58
CA ARG A 80 9.55 -38.55 -1.78
C ARG A 80 10.86 -39.20 -2.19
N ARG A 81 11.99 -38.48 -2.03
CA ARG A 81 13.31 -39.11 -1.86
C ARG A 81 14.36 -38.15 -1.27
N VAL A 82 14.16 -37.73 -0.03
CA VAL A 82 15.30 -37.30 0.81
C VAL A 82 15.11 -37.97 2.16
N GLN A 83 16.06 -38.84 2.53
CA GLN A 83 16.05 -39.51 3.83
C GLN A 83 16.17 -38.45 4.93
N TRP A 84 15.13 -38.33 5.75
CA TRP A 84 15.09 -37.44 6.90
C TRP A 84 15.90 -38.06 8.03
N GLY A 85 17.11 -37.55 8.25
CA GLY A 85 17.89 -37.80 9.46
C GLY A 85 17.19 -37.18 10.67
N SER A 86 17.08 -37.95 11.73
CA SER A 86 16.44 -37.55 12.97
C SER A 86 17.30 -36.56 13.74
N ASP A 87 16.94 -35.29 13.74
CA ASP A 87 17.25 -34.38 14.85
C ASP A 87 16.01 -33.54 15.18
N LYS A 88 15.67 -33.55 16.47
CA LYS A 88 14.50 -32.87 17.04
C LYS A 88 14.88 -31.43 17.31
N GLY A 89 14.19 -30.48 16.67
CA GLY A 89 14.14 -29.09 17.14
C GLY A 89 14.41 -28.01 16.10
N ASP A 90 13.66 -27.96 15.01
CA ASP A 90 13.37 -26.71 14.30
C ASP A 90 12.14 -26.92 13.41
N THR A 91 11.05 -26.19 13.66
CA THR A 91 9.83 -26.23 12.83
C THR A 91 9.75 -25.04 11.87
N ARG A 92 10.85 -24.34 11.60
CA ARG A 92 10.85 -23.29 10.58
C ARG A 92 10.77 -23.91 9.20
N ASN A 93 9.77 -23.46 8.45
CA ASN A 93 9.60 -23.76 7.03
C ASN A 93 10.92 -23.47 6.30
N PRO A 94 11.53 -24.43 5.58
CA PRO A 94 12.87 -24.28 4.99
C PRO A 94 12.98 -23.25 3.85
N HIS A 95 11.93 -22.43 3.63
CA HIS A 95 11.87 -21.42 2.57
C HIS A 95 11.99 -19.98 3.09
N CYS A 96 12.07 -19.76 4.41
CA CYS A 96 12.23 -18.42 5.00
C CYS A 96 13.69 -18.22 5.45
N THR A 97 14.55 -17.76 4.54
CA THR A 97 15.94 -17.38 4.85
C THR A 97 16.08 -15.91 5.24
N GLY A 98 14.98 -15.15 5.30
CA GLY A 98 14.93 -13.76 5.76
C GLY A 98 14.82 -13.66 7.28
N GLU A 99 15.44 -12.63 7.87
CA GLU A 99 15.22 -12.28 9.27
C GLU A 99 13.77 -11.76 9.43
N LEU A 100 13.04 -12.29 10.41
CA LEU A 100 11.71 -11.78 10.73
C LEU A 100 11.84 -10.34 11.24
N MET A 101 11.03 -9.45 10.69
CA MET A 101 11.10 -8.00 10.94
C MET A 101 9.85 -7.48 11.63
N LYS A 102 9.98 -6.34 12.30
CA LYS A 102 8.84 -5.52 12.74
C LYS A 102 8.49 -4.50 11.66
N ILE A 103 7.24 -4.54 11.18
CA ILE A 103 6.79 -3.72 10.06
C ILE A 103 5.55 -2.92 10.46
N GLY A 104 5.65 -1.60 10.32
CA GLY A 104 4.54 -0.66 10.49
C GLY A 104 3.85 -0.36 9.16
N ILE A 105 2.54 -0.45 9.08
CA ILE A 105 1.77 -0.08 7.87
C ILE A 105 0.82 1.07 8.21
N ILE A 106 1.02 2.22 7.57
CA ILE A 106 0.19 3.42 7.70
C ILE A 106 -0.70 3.53 6.46
N GLY A 107 -1.95 3.13 6.64
CA GLY A 107 -2.95 3.05 5.58
C GLY A 107 -3.37 1.59 5.33
N ALA A 108 -4.61 1.26 5.64
CA ALA A 108 -5.17 -0.09 5.41
C ALA A 108 -6.07 -0.15 4.17
N GLY A 109 -5.69 0.57 3.11
CA GLY A 109 -6.36 0.50 1.81
C GLY A 109 -6.02 -0.78 1.06
N ASN A 110 -6.25 -0.81 -0.27
CA ASN A 110 -6.00 -2.00 -1.09
C ASN A 110 -4.55 -2.48 -1.01
N ILE A 111 -3.57 -1.56 -1.13
CA ILE A 111 -2.14 -1.91 -1.06
C ILE A 111 -1.77 -2.31 0.38
N GLY A 112 -1.97 -1.43 1.34
CA GLY A 112 -1.59 -1.69 2.73
C GLY A 112 -2.23 -2.94 3.33
N GLY A 113 -3.53 -3.17 3.10
CA GLY A 113 -4.20 -4.38 3.59
C GLY A 113 -3.66 -5.67 2.95
N ASN A 114 -3.23 -5.63 1.68
CA ASN A 114 -2.66 -6.80 1.02
C ASN A 114 -1.20 -7.03 1.45
N LEU A 115 -0.43 -5.96 1.67
CA LEU A 115 0.88 -6.06 2.31
C LEU A 115 0.76 -6.63 3.72
N THR A 116 -0.22 -6.19 4.53
CA THR A 116 -0.49 -6.76 5.86
C THR A 116 -0.68 -8.27 5.76
N ARG A 117 -1.55 -8.75 4.85
CA ARG A 117 -1.81 -10.18 4.65
C ARG A 117 -0.56 -10.97 4.26
N ARG A 118 0.24 -10.43 3.34
CA ARG A 118 1.43 -11.14 2.84
C ARG A 118 2.56 -11.16 3.85
N LEU A 119 2.85 -10.02 4.48
CA LEU A 119 3.94 -9.90 5.43
C LEU A 119 3.68 -10.73 6.70
N THR A 120 2.45 -10.75 7.20
CA THR A 120 2.07 -11.65 8.31
C THR A 120 2.16 -13.12 7.90
N ALA A 121 1.72 -13.48 6.69
CA ALA A 121 1.83 -14.86 6.19
C ALA A 121 3.29 -15.34 6.01
N LEU A 122 4.24 -14.41 5.81
CA LEU A 122 5.68 -14.69 5.79
C LEU A 122 6.29 -14.77 7.20
N GLY A 123 5.55 -14.36 8.24
CA GLY A 123 5.94 -14.46 9.64
C GLY A 123 6.43 -13.15 10.27
N HIS A 124 6.42 -12.03 9.55
CA HIS A 124 6.82 -10.72 10.12
C HIS A 124 5.81 -10.24 11.17
N GLU A 125 6.30 -9.47 12.15
CA GLU A 125 5.47 -8.80 13.14
C GLU A 125 4.89 -7.51 12.52
N VAL A 126 3.61 -7.51 12.17
CA VAL A 126 2.98 -6.38 11.46
C VAL A 126 2.06 -5.58 12.38
N SER A 127 2.36 -4.29 12.53
CA SER A 127 1.44 -3.29 13.09
C SER A 127 0.74 -2.55 11.94
N VAL A 128 -0.59 -2.40 12.01
CA VAL A 128 -1.37 -1.77 10.95
C VAL A 128 -2.25 -0.64 11.50
N ALA A 129 -2.23 0.50 10.83
CA ALA A 129 -2.98 1.69 11.18
C ALA A 129 -3.78 2.24 9.99
N ASN A 130 -4.87 2.95 10.31
CA ASN A 130 -5.62 3.76 9.35
C ASN A 130 -6.12 5.05 10.03
N SER A 131 -6.73 5.96 9.27
CA SER A 131 -7.23 7.24 9.79
C SER A 131 -8.51 7.14 10.62
N ARG A 132 -9.16 5.98 10.66
CA ARG A 132 -10.47 5.76 11.33
C ARG A 132 -10.34 5.12 12.70
N GLY A 133 -9.13 4.78 13.13
CA GLY A 133 -8.85 4.15 14.42
C GLY A 133 -8.67 2.63 14.33
N PRO A 134 -7.89 2.04 15.27
CA PRO A 134 -7.55 0.62 15.28
C PRO A 134 -8.76 -0.31 15.39
N GLU A 135 -9.84 0.13 16.02
CA GLU A 135 -11.09 -0.62 16.15
C GLU A 135 -11.72 -0.96 14.79
N THR A 136 -11.50 -0.13 13.78
CA THR A 136 -12.01 -0.37 12.41
C THR A 136 -11.22 -1.43 11.65
N LEU A 137 -10.11 -1.92 12.22
CA LEU A 137 -9.24 -2.93 11.63
C LEU A 137 -9.43 -4.32 12.25
N ALA A 138 -10.43 -4.49 13.14
CA ALA A 138 -10.67 -5.75 13.85
C ALA A 138 -10.76 -6.97 12.92
N ALA A 139 -11.47 -6.85 11.79
CA ALA A 139 -11.59 -7.94 10.82
C ALA A 139 -10.26 -8.27 10.12
N LEU A 140 -9.44 -7.26 9.80
CA LEU A 140 -8.13 -7.49 9.20
C LEU A 140 -7.18 -8.16 10.21
N ALA A 141 -7.21 -7.72 11.47
CA ALA A 141 -6.41 -8.31 12.53
C ALA A 141 -6.81 -9.76 12.84
N GLU A 142 -8.11 -10.06 12.90
CA GLU A 142 -8.60 -11.42 13.08
C GLU A 142 -8.18 -12.32 11.91
N GLU A 143 -8.22 -11.80 10.69
CA GLU A 143 -7.79 -12.53 9.50
C GLU A 143 -6.29 -12.82 9.49
N THR A 144 -5.45 -11.84 9.83
CA THR A 144 -4.00 -11.90 9.56
C THR A 144 -3.12 -12.09 10.79
N GLY A 145 -3.66 -11.88 12.00
CA GLY A 145 -2.87 -11.78 13.23
C GLY A 145 -2.04 -10.50 13.34
N ALA A 146 -2.25 -9.52 12.46
CA ALA A 146 -1.59 -8.21 12.58
C ALA A 146 -2.14 -7.44 13.79
N THR A 147 -1.35 -6.53 14.34
CA THR A 147 -1.75 -5.70 15.49
C THR A 147 -2.32 -4.36 15.03
N PRO A 148 -3.62 -4.08 15.22
CA PRO A 148 -4.16 -2.74 14.99
C PRO A 148 -3.58 -1.74 15.96
N VAL A 149 -3.10 -0.62 15.44
CA VAL A 149 -2.55 0.47 16.25
C VAL A 149 -3.03 1.83 15.73
N THR A 150 -2.83 2.87 16.52
CA THR A 150 -2.98 4.25 16.02
C THR A 150 -1.86 4.59 15.04
N VAL A 151 -2.08 5.60 14.18
CA VAL A 151 -1.05 6.06 13.22
C VAL A 151 0.28 6.41 13.92
N ALA A 152 0.22 7.10 15.06
CA ALA A 152 1.39 7.47 15.87
C ALA A 152 2.10 6.30 16.56
N GLN A 153 1.53 5.09 16.51
CA GLN A 153 2.12 3.88 17.08
C GLN A 153 2.65 2.94 16.00
N ALA A 154 2.28 3.14 14.73
CA ALA A 154 2.62 2.24 13.63
C ALA A 154 4.13 2.04 13.46
N ALA A 155 4.93 3.08 13.71
CA ALA A 155 6.38 3.01 13.57
C ALA A 155 7.11 2.44 14.80
N ARG A 156 6.45 2.22 15.94
CA ARG A 156 7.15 1.86 17.19
C ARG A 156 7.84 0.51 17.08
N GLY A 157 9.17 0.53 17.19
CA GLY A 157 10.05 -0.62 17.04
C GLY A 157 10.09 -1.18 15.62
N ALA A 158 9.49 -0.50 14.64
CA ALA A 158 9.46 -0.95 13.27
C ALA A 158 10.82 -0.74 12.60
N GLU A 159 11.28 -1.76 11.89
CA GLU A 159 12.47 -1.75 11.03
C GLU A 159 12.11 -1.31 9.61
N VAL A 160 10.86 -1.50 9.22
CA VAL A 160 10.29 -0.97 7.98
C VAL A 160 8.94 -0.33 8.27
N VAL A 161 8.72 0.88 7.76
CA VAL A 161 7.43 1.58 7.82
C VAL A 161 6.91 1.81 6.40
N VAL A 162 5.72 1.31 6.09
CA VAL A 162 5.05 1.52 4.81
C VAL A 162 4.06 2.66 4.95
N VAL A 163 4.25 3.73 4.17
CA VAL A 163 3.29 4.83 4.03
C VAL A 163 2.48 4.61 2.75
N THR A 164 1.19 4.35 2.93
CA THR A 164 0.27 4.00 1.83
C THR A 164 -1.07 4.73 1.97
N VAL A 165 -0.97 6.04 2.12
CA VAL A 165 -2.11 6.98 2.17
C VAL A 165 -2.19 7.80 0.87
N PRO A 166 -3.36 8.36 0.53
CA PRO A 166 -3.45 9.37 -0.53
C PRO A 166 -2.44 10.50 -0.33
N LEU A 167 -1.80 10.97 -1.40
CA LEU A 167 -0.75 12.00 -1.30
C LEU A 167 -1.24 13.26 -0.59
N LYS A 168 -2.46 13.71 -0.88
CA LYS A 168 -3.04 14.89 -0.21
C LYS A 168 -3.17 14.77 1.32
N ASN A 169 -3.12 13.55 1.87
CA ASN A 169 -3.24 13.30 3.30
C ASN A 169 -1.87 13.17 3.99
N VAL A 170 -0.75 13.15 3.25
CA VAL A 170 0.60 13.09 3.83
C VAL A 170 0.85 14.27 4.80
N PRO A 171 0.46 15.51 4.50
CA PRO A 171 0.64 16.64 5.42
C PRO A 171 -0.17 16.52 6.72
N ASP A 172 -1.22 15.70 6.73
CA ASP A 172 -2.08 15.47 7.90
C ASP A 172 -1.55 14.36 8.82
N LEU A 173 -0.45 13.68 8.45
CA LEU A 173 0.19 12.69 9.30
C LEU A 173 0.77 13.37 10.55
N PRO A 174 0.71 12.71 11.73
CA PRO A 174 1.12 13.34 12.98
C PRO A 174 2.62 13.65 12.96
N ALA A 175 3.00 14.78 13.58
CA ALA A 175 4.40 15.04 13.89
C ALA A 175 4.98 13.92 14.77
N GLY A 176 6.27 13.62 14.61
CA GLY A 176 6.89 12.48 15.30
C GLY A 176 6.35 11.13 14.84
N LEU A 177 5.90 11.03 13.57
CA LEU A 177 5.32 9.80 13.01
C LEU A 177 6.22 8.56 13.23
N PHE A 178 7.53 8.77 13.19
CA PHE A 178 8.54 7.73 13.33
C PHE A 178 9.13 7.62 14.75
N ASP A 179 8.52 8.28 15.74
CA ASP A 179 9.00 8.24 17.11
C ASP A 179 9.00 6.80 17.64
N GLY A 180 10.19 6.37 18.06
CA GLY A 180 10.43 5.02 18.57
C GLY A 180 10.56 3.96 17.49
N ALA A 181 10.72 4.31 16.21
CA ALA A 181 11.19 3.39 15.17
C ALA A 181 12.56 2.79 15.52
N ALA A 182 12.86 1.63 14.95
CA ALA A 182 14.17 1.01 15.12
C ALA A 182 15.28 1.89 14.54
N GLU A 183 16.50 1.76 15.05
CA GLU A 183 17.64 2.46 14.46
C GLU A 183 17.87 1.99 13.02
N GLY A 184 18.05 2.94 12.09
CA GLY A 184 18.27 2.63 10.67
C GLY A 184 17.05 2.09 9.92
N PHE A 185 15.83 2.28 10.45
CA PHE A 185 14.60 1.83 9.80
C PHE A 185 14.40 2.45 8.40
N ALA A 186 13.76 1.69 7.52
CA ALA A 186 13.42 2.12 6.17
C ALA A 186 11.96 2.62 6.08
N VAL A 187 11.71 3.61 5.24
CA VAL A 187 10.35 4.07 4.91
C VAL A 187 10.03 3.75 3.45
N ILE A 188 8.97 2.97 3.22
CA ILE A 188 8.46 2.67 1.88
C ILE A 188 7.32 3.64 1.56
N ASP A 189 7.48 4.43 0.50
CA ASP A 189 6.41 5.21 -0.11
C ASP A 189 5.77 4.42 -1.27
N THR A 190 4.46 4.25 -1.20
CA THR A 190 3.66 3.56 -2.26
C THR A 190 2.77 4.53 -3.04
N GLY A 191 2.91 5.83 -2.77
CA GLY A 191 2.05 6.88 -3.26
C GLY A 191 2.16 7.13 -4.75
N ASN A 192 1.08 7.67 -5.30
CA ASN A 192 0.94 8.16 -6.68
C ASN A 192 0.11 9.44 -6.64
N TYR A 193 0.39 10.42 -7.48
CA TYR A 193 -0.37 11.67 -7.51
C TYR A 193 -1.51 11.59 -8.55
N TYR A 194 -2.73 11.80 -8.06
CA TYR A 194 -3.95 11.80 -8.87
C TYR A 194 -4.70 13.13 -8.71
N PRO A 195 -4.30 14.19 -9.44
CA PRO A 195 -4.83 15.53 -9.23
C PRO A 195 -6.34 15.65 -9.47
N ARG A 196 -6.88 14.88 -10.41
CA ARG A 196 -8.28 15.00 -10.84
C ARG A 196 -9.20 14.10 -10.03
N GLU A 197 -8.74 12.89 -9.70
CA GLU A 197 -9.57 11.85 -9.13
C GLU A 197 -9.56 11.86 -7.59
N ARG A 198 -8.45 12.28 -6.96
CA ARG A 198 -8.26 12.04 -5.53
C ARG A 198 -7.58 13.17 -4.78
N ASP A 199 -6.43 13.63 -5.24
CA ASP A 199 -5.51 14.45 -4.45
C ASP A 199 -5.82 15.95 -4.57
N GLY A 200 -6.47 16.37 -5.65
CA GLY A 200 -6.53 17.78 -5.99
C GLY A 200 -5.16 18.29 -6.39
N ARG A 201 -5.06 19.59 -6.67
CA ARG A 201 -3.82 20.21 -7.10
C ARG A 201 -2.84 20.35 -5.94
N ILE A 202 -1.61 19.84 -6.08
CA ILE A 202 -0.53 19.98 -5.10
C ILE A 202 0.54 20.95 -5.64
N PRO A 203 0.68 22.18 -5.10
CA PRO A 203 1.63 23.18 -5.61
C PRO A 203 3.08 22.71 -5.67
N GLY A 204 3.56 21.98 -4.65
CA GLY A 204 4.94 21.46 -4.66
C GLY A 204 5.24 20.52 -5.83
N ILE A 205 4.23 19.85 -6.38
CA ILE A 205 4.37 18.90 -7.49
C ILE A 205 4.10 19.57 -8.85
N GLU A 206 3.24 20.59 -8.90
CA GLU A 206 2.82 21.26 -10.15
C GLU A 206 3.61 22.53 -10.46
N ASP A 207 3.91 23.33 -9.43
CA ASP A 207 4.58 24.63 -9.57
C ASP A 207 6.07 24.54 -9.26
N GLU A 208 6.43 23.81 -8.21
CA GLU A 208 7.82 23.69 -7.75
C GLU A 208 8.57 22.54 -8.43
N GLY A 209 7.85 21.67 -9.16
CA GLY A 209 8.43 20.60 -9.97
C GLY A 209 9.01 19.43 -9.19
N LEU A 210 8.64 19.25 -7.90
CA LEU A 210 9.07 18.10 -7.12
C LEU A 210 8.48 16.81 -7.69
N THR A 211 9.25 15.73 -7.62
CA THR A 211 8.70 14.38 -7.80
C THR A 211 7.75 14.06 -6.64
N GLU A 212 6.77 13.20 -6.88
CA GLU A 212 5.75 12.81 -5.90
C GLU A 212 6.36 12.35 -4.56
N SER A 213 7.39 11.51 -4.66
CA SER A 213 8.03 10.92 -3.49
C SER A 213 9.04 11.85 -2.85
N ARG A 214 9.68 12.76 -3.59
CA ARG A 214 10.44 13.87 -2.99
C ARG A 214 9.54 14.83 -2.22
N TRP A 215 8.35 15.10 -2.74
CA TRP A 215 7.34 15.89 -2.03
C TRP A 215 6.85 15.17 -0.76
N THR A 216 6.69 13.85 -0.80
CA THR A 216 6.33 13.06 0.38
C THR A 216 7.47 13.04 1.41
N GLU A 217 8.71 12.84 0.96
CA GLU A 217 9.91 12.88 1.80
C GLU A 217 10.06 14.19 2.58
N SER A 218 9.80 15.34 1.93
CA SER A 218 9.90 16.64 2.58
C SER A 218 8.87 16.84 3.71
N HIS A 219 7.68 16.27 3.58
CA HIS A 219 6.64 16.32 4.62
C HIS A 219 6.89 15.33 5.75
N LEU A 220 7.45 14.17 5.44
CA LEU A 220 7.79 13.14 6.42
C LEU A 220 9.07 13.48 7.20
N GLY A 221 9.95 14.30 6.62
CA GLY A 221 11.23 14.67 7.23
C GLY A 221 12.21 13.50 7.38
N HIS A 222 12.04 12.45 6.57
CA HIS A 222 12.85 11.24 6.59
C HIS A 222 13.00 10.69 5.16
N PRO A 223 14.19 10.19 4.76
CA PRO A 223 14.38 9.55 3.45
C PRO A 223 13.36 8.45 3.19
N VAL A 224 12.86 8.37 1.96
CA VAL A 224 11.89 7.35 1.53
C VAL A 224 12.41 6.53 0.35
N VAL A 225 11.89 5.31 0.24
CA VAL A 225 12.08 4.42 -0.91
C VAL A 225 10.74 4.24 -1.60
N LYS A 226 10.61 4.69 -2.85
CA LYS A 226 9.40 4.50 -3.66
C LYS A 226 9.36 3.09 -4.22
N ALA A 227 8.36 2.32 -3.84
CA ALA A 227 8.11 0.96 -4.32
C ALA A 227 6.61 0.62 -4.30
N PHE A 228 6.19 -0.45 -4.99
CA PHE A 228 4.79 -0.91 -5.11
C PHE A 228 3.80 0.06 -5.79
N ASN A 229 4.19 1.31 -6.06
CA ASN A 229 3.29 2.34 -6.56
C ASN A 229 2.66 1.98 -7.92
N GLY A 230 3.43 1.30 -8.80
CA GLY A 230 2.95 0.81 -10.11
C GLY A 230 2.28 -0.56 -10.08
N THR A 231 2.20 -1.22 -8.91
CA THR A 231 1.68 -2.60 -8.79
C THR A 231 0.19 -2.59 -8.50
N TYR A 232 -0.59 -3.44 -9.18
CA TYR A 232 -1.98 -3.63 -8.79
C TYR A 232 -2.05 -4.34 -7.44
N ALA A 233 -2.87 -3.83 -6.52
CA ALA A 233 -2.99 -4.41 -5.18
C ALA A 233 -3.29 -5.91 -5.17
N VAL A 234 -4.10 -6.41 -6.11
CA VAL A 234 -4.39 -7.84 -6.25
C VAL A 234 -3.15 -8.68 -6.58
N ASP A 235 -2.20 -8.12 -7.32
CA ASP A 235 -0.99 -8.84 -7.73
C ASP A 235 -0.10 -9.16 -6.52
N ILE A 236 -0.13 -8.32 -5.47
CA ILE A 236 0.55 -8.59 -4.18
C ILE A 236 0.09 -9.94 -3.58
N LEU A 237 -1.18 -10.30 -3.77
CA LEU A 237 -1.73 -11.56 -3.27
C LEU A 237 -1.55 -12.71 -4.26
N GLU A 238 -1.75 -12.47 -5.56
CA GLU A 238 -1.93 -13.55 -6.54
C GLU A 238 -0.68 -13.86 -7.37
N ARG A 239 0.27 -12.93 -7.47
CA ARG A 239 1.42 -13.02 -8.39
C ARG A 239 2.77 -13.16 -7.72
N HIS A 240 2.80 -13.32 -6.39
CA HIS A 240 4.03 -13.71 -5.71
C HIS A 240 4.55 -15.04 -6.27
N ARG A 241 5.87 -15.11 -6.49
CA ARG A 241 6.57 -16.32 -6.92
C ARG A 241 7.83 -16.53 -6.10
N PRO A 242 8.26 -17.80 -5.90
CA PRO A 242 9.57 -18.09 -5.33
C PRO A 242 10.69 -17.41 -6.12
N ALA A 243 11.80 -17.10 -5.45
CA ALA A 243 12.98 -16.55 -6.10
C ALA A 243 13.45 -17.44 -7.27
N GLY A 244 13.81 -16.80 -8.38
CA GLY A 244 14.25 -17.47 -9.61
C GLY A 244 13.14 -18.03 -10.50
N ALA A 245 11.86 -17.91 -10.12
CA ALA A 245 10.76 -18.30 -11.00
C ALA A 245 10.76 -17.44 -12.29
N PRO A 246 10.64 -18.04 -13.48
CA PRO A 246 10.76 -17.32 -14.75
C PRO A 246 9.58 -16.37 -15.03
N ASP A 247 8.45 -16.54 -14.35
CA ASP A 247 7.25 -15.70 -14.46
C ASP A 247 7.15 -14.65 -13.34
N ARG A 248 8.21 -14.47 -12.55
CA ARG A 248 8.24 -13.50 -11.47
C ARG A 248 8.20 -12.07 -12.01
N MET A 249 7.33 -11.26 -11.43
CA MET A 249 7.24 -9.85 -11.77
C MET A 249 8.35 -9.07 -11.07
N ALA A 250 8.90 -8.07 -11.75
CA ALA A 250 9.85 -7.15 -11.16
C ALA A 250 9.18 -5.83 -10.79
N LEU A 251 9.54 -5.28 -9.63
CA LEU A 251 9.09 -3.97 -9.18
C LEU A 251 10.23 -2.96 -9.24
N PRO A 252 10.01 -1.78 -9.82
CA PRO A 252 11.01 -0.72 -9.76
C PRO A 252 11.09 -0.15 -8.33
N VAL A 253 12.30 0.22 -7.91
CA VAL A 253 12.61 0.73 -6.56
C VAL A 253 13.54 1.92 -6.69
N ALA A 254 13.15 3.08 -6.14
CA ALA A 254 13.92 4.31 -6.19
C ALA A 254 14.08 4.91 -4.78
N GLY A 255 15.28 5.41 -4.45
CA GLY A 255 15.56 5.99 -3.14
C GLY A 255 17.02 6.39 -3.00
N ASP A 256 17.30 7.43 -2.21
CA ASP A 256 18.66 7.98 -2.03
C ASP A 256 19.46 7.27 -0.93
N ASP A 257 18.78 6.70 0.07
CA ASP A 257 19.41 5.91 1.12
C ASP A 257 19.62 4.46 0.63
N GLU A 258 20.88 4.11 0.34
CA GLU A 258 21.26 2.79 -0.16
C GLU A 258 21.04 1.67 0.85
N ALA A 259 21.16 1.93 2.16
CA ALA A 259 20.91 0.93 3.18
C ALA A 259 19.41 0.63 3.27
N ALA A 260 18.57 1.67 3.31
CA ALA A 260 17.12 1.53 3.28
C ALA A 260 16.65 0.85 1.99
N LYS A 261 17.17 1.27 0.82
CA LYS A 261 16.84 0.67 -0.47
C LYS A 261 17.21 -0.82 -0.52
N LYS A 262 18.36 -1.22 0.05
CA LYS A 262 18.75 -2.63 0.16
C LYS A 262 17.75 -3.43 1.01
N THR A 263 17.37 -2.94 2.18
CA THR A 263 16.37 -3.57 3.05
C THR A 263 15.04 -3.74 2.33
N VAL A 264 14.56 -2.69 1.65
CA VAL A 264 13.30 -2.72 0.90
C VAL A 264 13.35 -3.72 -0.25
N ARG A 265 14.46 -3.78 -0.99
CA ARG A 265 14.62 -4.74 -2.10
C ARG A 265 14.64 -6.19 -1.62
N ALA A 266 15.26 -6.46 -0.48
CA ALA A 266 15.22 -7.79 0.15
C ALA A 266 13.80 -8.16 0.60
N LEU A 267 13.06 -7.22 1.21
CA LEU A 267 11.67 -7.47 1.60
C LEU A 267 10.76 -7.73 0.39
N ILE A 268 10.97 -7.03 -0.73
CA ILE A 268 10.23 -7.27 -1.98
C ILE A 268 10.55 -8.66 -2.55
N ASP A 269 11.81 -9.10 -2.46
CA ASP A 269 12.21 -10.45 -2.82
C ASP A 269 11.47 -11.49 -1.98
N GLU A 270 11.44 -11.34 -0.65
CA GLU A 270 10.69 -12.23 0.24
C GLU A 270 9.19 -12.24 -0.05
N LEU A 271 8.62 -11.09 -0.43
CA LEU A 271 7.22 -10.98 -0.87
C LEU A 271 6.92 -11.72 -2.17
N GLY A 272 7.95 -12.11 -2.91
CA GLY A 272 7.88 -12.94 -4.11
C GLY A 272 7.96 -12.16 -5.41
N PHE A 273 8.65 -11.02 -5.42
CA PHE A 273 8.86 -10.18 -6.61
C PHE A 273 10.35 -9.88 -6.82
N ASP A 274 10.78 -9.79 -8.08
CA ASP A 274 12.11 -9.24 -8.39
C ASP A 274 12.12 -7.72 -8.21
N THR A 275 13.30 -7.11 -8.23
CA THR A 275 13.43 -5.65 -8.16
C THR A 275 14.36 -5.10 -9.24
N VAL A 276 14.03 -3.92 -9.74
CA VAL A 276 14.91 -3.11 -10.59
C VAL A 276 15.24 -1.82 -9.85
N ASP A 277 16.52 -1.53 -9.66
CA ASP A 277 16.95 -0.24 -9.11
C ASP A 277 16.68 0.86 -10.16
N ALA A 278 15.80 1.79 -9.81
CA ALA A 278 15.38 2.89 -10.65
C ALA A 278 16.15 4.19 -10.36
N GLY A 279 17.16 4.16 -9.46
CA GLY A 279 18.01 5.30 -9.13
C GLY A 279 17.61 6.00 -7.82
N GLY A 280 17.91 7.29 -7.74
CA GLY A 280 17.58 8.13 -6.58
C GLY A 280 16.08 8.43 -6.51
N ILE A 281 15.62 9.04 -5.42
CA ILE A 281 14.19 9.34 -5.26
C ILE A 281 13.71 10.41 -6.27
N ASP A 282 14.61 11.25 -6.79
CA ASP A 282 14.30 12.15 -7.90
C ASP A 282 14.21 11.44 -9.26
N ASP A 283 14.73 10.22 -9.42
CA ASP A 283 14.51 9.40 -10.62
C ASP A 283 13.16 8.66 -10.58
N SER A 284 12.48 8.69 -9.43
CA SER A 284 11.22 7.98 -9.20
C SER A 284 10.06 8.44 -10.09
N TRP A 285 10.22 9.54 -10.83
CA TRP A 285 9.26 9.95 -11.86
C TRP A 285 9.07 8.90 -12.96
N ARG A 286 10.09 8.08 -13.24
CA ARG A 286 10.03 7.04 -14.28
C ARG A 286 9.04 5.91 -13.98
N GLN A 287 8.59 5.81 -12.73
CA GLN A 287 7.63 4.82 -12.26
C GLN A 287 6.29 5.42 -11.84
N GLN A 288 6.05 6.71 -12.08
CA GLN A 288 4.79 7.40 -11.76
C GLN A 288 3.64 6.99 -12.70
N PRO A 289 2.38 7.33 -12.37
CA PRO A 289 1.24 7.04 -13.23
C PRO A 289 1.44 7.46 -14.69
N ASP A 290 0.97 6.62 -15.60
CA ASP A 290 0.99 6.84 -17.06
C ASP A 290 2.41 6.88 -17.69
N THR A 291 3.39 6.35 -16.97
CA THR A 291 4.69 5.96 -17.54
C THR A 291 4.67 4.51 -18.04
N PRO A 292 5.60 4.09 -18.93
CA PRO A 292 5.57 2.76 -19.52
C PRO A 292 5.61 1.59 -18.52
N VAL A 293 6.24 1.79 -17.35
CA VAL A 293 6.35 0.74 -16.31
C VAL A 293 5.11 0.68 -15.41
N TYR A 294 4.25 1.71 -15.43
CA TYR A 294 3.10 1.80 -14.54
C TYR A 294 2.04 0.73 -14.87
N GLY A 295 1.80 -0.20 -13.95
CA GLY A 295 0.90 -1.34 -14.17
C GLY A 295 1.52 -2.48 -15.01
N LEU A 296 2.81 -2.38 -15.36
CA LEU A 296 3.49 -3.40 -16.14
C LEU A 296 3.65 -4.70 -15.34
N ARG A 297 3.15 -5.81 -15.90
CA ARG A 297 3.29 -7.15 -15.33
C ARG A 297 4.34 -7.94 -16.09
N ALA A 298 5.61 -7.63 -15.83
CA ALA A 298 6.73 -8.27 -16.53
C ALA A 298 7.93 -8.46 -15.60
N GLY A 299 8.90 -9.26 -16.05
CA GLY A 299 10.17 -9.48 -15.35
C GLY A 299 11.17 -8.34 -15.55
N VAL A 300 12.37 -8.52 -14.98
CA VAL A 300 13.44 -7.52 -14.87
C VAL A 300 13.73 -6.80 -16.20
N ASP A 301 14.03 -7.52 -17.28
CA ASP A 301 14.44 -6.92 -18.56
C ASP A 301 13.41 -5.94 -19.13
N ALA A 302 12.13 -6.32 -19.08
CA ALA A 302 11.04 -5.50 -19.60
C ALA A 302 10.78 -4.27 -18.71
N VAL A 303 10.92 -4.43 -17.39
CA VAL A 303 10.80 -3.32 -16.43
C VAL A 303 11.95 -2.33 -16.60
N THR A 304 13.19 -2.81 -16.73
CA THR A 304 14.37 -1.97 -17.01
C THR A 304 14.19 -1.19 -18.32
N LYS A 305 13.72 -1.87 -19.38
CA LYS A 305 13.42 -1.21 -20.65
C LYS A 305 12.35 -0.14 -20.50
N ALA A 306 11.24 -0.45 -19.82
CA ALA A 306 10.14 0.48 -19.63
C ALA A 306 10.55 1.73 -18.82
N LEU A 307 11.40 1.57 -17.80
CA LEU A 307 11.98 2.70 -17.06
C LEU A 307 12.85 3.60 -17.95
N ALA A 308 13.64 3.02 -18.87
CA ALA A 308 14.50 3.76 -19.78
C ALA A 308 13.70 4.50 -20.88
N GLU A 309 12.51 4.00 -21.23
CA GLU A 309 11.61 4.60 -22.23
C GLU A 309 10.70 5.69 -21.64
N ALA A 310 10.71 5.90 -20.31
CA ALA A 310 9.87 6.89 -19.66
C ALA A 310 10.25 8.33 -20.06
N SER A 311 9.23 9.18 -20.22
CA SER A 311 9.40 10.61 -20.47
C SER A 311 9.23 11.43 -19.19
N PRO A 312 10.07 12.44 -18.93
CA PRO A 312 9.91 13.33 -17.77
C PRO A 312 8.68 14.24 -17.91
N GLU A 313 8.08 14.32 -19.08
CA GLU A 313 6.84 15.06 -19.28
C GLU A 313 5.65 14.32 -18.65
N ARG A 314 5.11 14.87 -17.56
CA ARG A 314 3.89 14.32 -16.94
C ARG A 314 2.73 14.35 -17.94
N PRO A 315 1.98 13.27 -18.17
CA PRO A 315 0.87 13.28 -19.11
C PRO A 315 -0.28 14.22 -18.69
N ALA A 316 -1.04 14.75 -19.66
CA ALA A 316 -2.07 15.76 -19.40
C ALA A 316 -3.18 15.31 -18.42
N ALA A 317 -3.50 14.01 -18.41
CA ALA A 317 -4.47 13.42 -17.47
C ALA A 317 -3.99 13.53 -16.01
N PHE A 318 -2.67 13.58 -15.80
CA PHE A 318 -2.03 13.62 -14.49
C PHE A 318 -1.48 15.01 -14.13
N ARG A 319 -1.85 16.06 -14.87
CA ARG A 319 -1.61 17.47 -14.50
C ARG A 319 -2.88 18.08 -13.92
N GLY A 320 -2.75 18.78 -12.80
CA GLY A 320 -3.80 19.46 -12.04
C GLY A 320 -3.88 20.97 -12.21
#